data_AF-A0A812KC37-F1
#
_entry.id   AF-A0A812KC37-F1
#
_cell.length_a   1.000
_cell.length_b   1.000
_cell.length_c   1.000
_cell.angle_alpha   90.00
_cell.angle_beta   90.00
_cell.angle_gamma   90.00
#
_symmetry.space_group_name_H-M   'P 1'
#
loop_
_entity.id
_entity.type
_entity.pdbx_description
1 polymer ?
#
loop_
_entity_poly.entity_id
_entity_poly.type
_entity_poly.pdbx_seq_one_letter_code
_entity_poly.pdbx_strand_id
1 'polypeptide(L)'
;MAPALCWSVQITRPCRRLPAKAILAEYEAEKAKFEQLWAERIRPAKEALKKESEGAGISLNFVIDKFPKLIKVKAFPADDPKTPKTFRNLKKSLFEAGSGYGFDLICPRDQQKGCSLVDAMYEEDEANRGLATHFVSWCWGYTVEQVCSSLQSWRAGAGKPKKKSPTYLWMCFFCNNQYRIHKGQTKPEELKEAFESNLRDIGKMLLGILLQITRLIILDSCVKPKYTERMWCVFETFVSVQQKIQPELILPESATESLAEDMKKEKDPRKVMQQMKQHLDAIKVENATASEKADEDAIKKLIEDDMGYKEVNTTVRERLKKPMGDVIKKYFEAFMDDDS
;
A
#
# COMPACT_ATOMS: atom_id res chain seq x y z
N MET A 1 -61.92 -4.03 34.03
CA MET A 1 -61.55 -3.25 35.23
C MET A 1 -60.32 -3.89 35.85
N ALA A 2 -59.17 -3.23 35.74
CA ALA A 2 -57.91 -3.57 36.41
C ALA A 2 -57.24 -2.22 36.79
N PRO A 3 -56.57 -2.12 37.95
CA PRO A 3 -56.28 -0.84 38.57
C PRO A 3 -55.00 -0.19 38.01
N ALA A 4 -55.06 1.14 37.91
CA ALA A 4 -53.93 2.00 37.57
C ALA A 4 -52.92 2.04 38.74
N LEU A 5 -51.69 1.61 38.48
CA LEU A 5 -50.54 1.84 39.36
C LEU A 5 -49.94 3.20 39.03
N CYS A 6 -50.34 4.22 39.80
CA CYS A 6 -49.72 5.54 39.83
C CYS A 6 -48.37 5.44 40.54
N TRP A 7 -47.26 5.56 39.81
CA TRP A 7 -45.93 5.77 40.39
C TRP A 7 -45.67 7.27 40.49
N SER A 8 -46.03 7.87 41.64
CA SER A 8 -45.61 9.21 42.01
C SER A 8 -44.17 9.16 42.53
N VAL A 9 -43.21 9.50 41.67
CA VAL A 9 -41.83 9.78 42.12
C VAL A 9 -41.83 11.14 42.80
N GLN A 10 -41.89 11.17 44.13
CA GLN A 10 -41.62 12.37 44.91
C GLN A 10 -40.13 12.72 44.80
N ILE A 11 -39.78 13.68 43.93
CA ILE A 11 -38.46 14.31 43.94
C ILE A 11 -38.49 15.41 45.02
N THR A 12 -38.25 15.03 46.27
CA THR A 12 -37.93 15.97 47.35
C THR A 12 -36.43 15.92 47.63
N ARG A 13 -35.64 16.55 46.76
CA ARG A 13 -34.29 17.01 47.16
C ARG A 13 -34.30 18.53 47.24
N PRO A 14 -33.94 19.12 48.40
CA PRO A 14 -33.82 20.57 48.50
C PRO A 14 -32.72 21.04 47.56
N CYS A 15 -33.04 22.01 46.71
CA CYS A 15 -32.10 22.66 45.81
C CYS A 15 -31.13 23.52 46.64
N ARG A 16 -30.14 22.90 47.29
CA ARG A 16 -29.02 23.62 47.91
C ARG A 16 -28.18 24.20 46.77
N ARG A 17 -28.20 25.52 46.60
CA ARG A 17 -27.21 26.21 45.77
C ARG A 17 -25.84 25.98 46.41
N LEU A 18 -25.03 25.12 45.79
CA LEU A 18 -23.64 24.96 46.16
C LEU A 18 -22.93 26.30 45.98
N PRO A 19 -22.05 26.73 46.91
CA PRO A 19 -21.25 27.91 46.70
C PRO A 19 -20.37 27.71 45.46
N ALA A 20 -20.12 28.77 44.68
CA ALA A 20 -19.39 28.69 43.40
C ALA A 20 -18.03 27.96 43.52
N LYS A 21 -17.37 28.06 44.68
CA LYS A 21 -16.13 27.35 44.98
C LYS A 21 -16.29 25.83 45.05
N ALA A 22 -17.42 25.33 45.56
CA ALA A 22 -17.71 23.90 45.60
C ALA A 22 -18.04 23.36 44.20
N ILE A 23 -18.77 24.13 43.39
CA ILE A 23 -19.06 23.78 41.99
C ILE A 23 -17.76 23.70 41.17
N LEU A 24 -16.85 24.67 41.35
CA LEU A 24 -15.55 24.66 40.67
C LEU A 24 -14.68 23.47 41.11
N ALA A 25 -14.68 23.14 42.40
CA ALA A 25 -13.94 21.98 42.92
C ALA A 25 -14.49 20.65 42.39
N GLU A 26 -15.82 20.52 42.28
CA GLU A 26 -16.47 19.36 41.65
C GLU A 26 -16.12 19.25 40.17
N TYR A 27 -16.16 20.37 39.43
CA TYR A 27 -15.77 20.42 38.01
C TYR A 27 -14.31 20.00 37.79
N GLU A 28 -13.36 20.53 38.58
CA GLU A 28 -11.95 20.14 38.45
C GLU A 28 -11.72 18.68 38.83
N ALA A 29 -12.46 18.14 39.81
CA ALA A 29 -12.40 16.72 40.17
C ALA A 29 -12.97 15.81 39.07
N GLU A 30 -14.07 16.20 38.41
CA GLU A 30 -14.62 15.47 37.26
C GLU A 30 -13.70 15.55 36.05
N LYS A 31 -13.12 16.72 35.78
CA LYS A 31 -12.10 16.91 34.74
C LYS A 31 -10.88 16.02 35.00
N ALA A 32 -10.38 15.96 36.23
CA ALA A 32 -9.27 15.08 36.59
C ALA A 32 -9.60 13.59 36.39
N LYS A 33 -10.81 13.15 36.76
CA LYS A 33 -11.29 11.78 36.49
C LYS A 33 -11.38 11.49 34.98
N PHE A 34 -11.84 12.46 34.20
CA PHE A 34 -11.89 12.34 32.74
C PHE A 34 -10.49 12.23 32.13
N GLU A 35 -9.55 13.09 32.55
CA GLU A 35 -8.15 13.06 32.11
C GLU A 35 -7.48 11.72 32.47
N GLN A 36 -7.77 11.18 33.66
CA GLN A 36 -7.28 9.87 34.08
C GLN A 36 -7.85 8.75 33.18
N LEU A 37 -9.17 8.70 32.96
CA LEU A 37 -9.80 7.73 32.05
C LEU A 37 -9.28 7.87 30.61
N TRP A 38 -9.02 9.10 30.18
CA TRP A 38 -8.46 9.39 28.87
C TRP A 38 -7.05 8.85 28.73
N ALA A 39 -6.20 9.05 29.75
CA ALA A 39 -4.83 8.56 29.77
C ALA A 39 -4.73 7.03 29.90
N GLU A 40 -5.56 6.41 30.73
CA GLU A 40 -5.46 4.97 31.04
C GLU A 40 -6.14 4.07 30.02
N ARG A 41 -7.24 4.52 29.39
CA ARG A 41 -8.07 3.65 28.54
C ARG A 41 -8.18 4.14 27.10
N ILE A 42 -8.49 5.42 26.91
CA ILE A 42 -8.79 5.95 25.57
C ILE A 42 -7.52 6.12 24.75
N ARG A 43 -6.45 6.70 25.33
CA ARG A 43 -5.19 6.93 24.62
C ARG A 43 -4.53 5.62 24.17
N PRO A 44 -4.34 4.59 25.02
CA PRO A 44 -3.74 3.34 24.57
C PRO A 44 -4.59 2.61 23.51
N ALA A 45 -5.92 2.65 23.62
CA ALA A 45 -6.80 2.07 22.62
C ALA A 45 -6.69 2.78 21.25
N LYS A 46 -6.60 4.12 21.25
CA LYS A 46 -6.37 4.89 20.01
C LYS A 46 -5.02 4.59 19.38
N GLU A 47 -3.97 4.50 20.19
CA GLU A 47 -2.62 4.15 19.72
C GLU A 47 -2.58 2.72 19.16
N ALA A 48 -3.26 1.78 19.79
CA ALA A 48 -3.38 0.41 19.29
C ALA A 48 -4.10 0.35 17.93
N LEU A 49 -5.22 1.06 17.77
CA LEU A 49 -5.96 1.14 16.51
C LEU A 49 -5.13 1.79 15.40
N LYS A 50 -4.41 2.87 15.73
CA LYS A 50 -3.48 3.53 14.80
C LYS A 50 -2.42 2.54 14.32
N LYS A 51 -1.74 1.86 15.25
CA LYS A 51 -0.69 0.88 14.93
C LYS A 51 -1.23 -0.28 14.09
N GLU A 52 -2.40 -0.80 14.43
CA GLU A 52 -3.05 -1.87 13.66
C GLU A 52 -3.34 -1.42 12.22
N SER A 53 -3.85 -0.20 12.05
CA SER A 53 -4.12 0.40 10.74
C SER A 53 -2.86 0.66 9.92
N GLU A 54 -1.76 1.07 10.55
CA GLU A 54 -0.46 1.30 9.89
C GLU A 54 0.16 -0.02 9.42
N GLY A 55 -0.05 -1.11 10.15
CA GLY A 55 0.37 -2.46 9.77
C GLY A 55 -0.61 -3.21 8.85
N ALA A 56 -1.75 -2.62 8.50
CA ALA A 56 -2.80 -3.32 7.76
C ALA A 56 -2.42 -3.56 6.28
N GLY A 57 -2.81 -4.72 5.78
CA GLY A 57 -2.73 -5.13 4.38
C GLY A 57 -4.09 -5.61 3.88
N ILE A 58 -4.29 -5.50 2.56
CA ILE A 58 -5.48 -5.95 1.86
C ILE A 58 -5.30 -7.40 1.39
N SER A 59 -6.32 -8.25 1.49
CA SER A 59 -6.17 -9.65 1.09
C SER A 59 -5.88 -9.80 -0.40
N LEU A 60 -5.03 -10.77 -0.74
CA LEU A 60 -4.73 -11.12 -2.13
C LEU A 60 -6.00 -11.43 -2.94
N ASN A 61 -6.94 -12.17 -2.34
CA ASN A 61 -8.22 -12.53 -2.96
C ASN A 61 -9.09 -11.30 -3.25
N PHE A 62 -9.07 -10.30 -2.36
CA PHE A 62 -9.80 -9.06 -2.62
C PHE A 62 -9.25 -8.37 -3.87
N VAL A 63 -7.92 -8.23 -3.98
CA VAL A 63 -7.28 -7.55 -5.10
C VAL A 63 -7.53 -8.28 -6.43
N ILE A 64 -7.50 -9.61 -6.44
CA ILE A 64 -7.69 -10.40 -7.65
C ILE A 64 -9.17 -10.57 -8.01
N ASP A 65 -10.03 -10.93 -7.05
CA ASP A 65 -11.37 -11.44 -7.33
C ASP A 65 -12.48 -10.40 -7.12
N LYS A 66 -12.33 -9.52 -6.13
CA LYS A 66 -13.37 -8.55 -5.73
C LYS A 66 -13.14 -7.16 -6.32
N PHE A 67 -11.92 -6.65 -6.24
CA PHE A 67 -11.60 -5.28 -6.67
C PHE A 67 -11.91 -5.02 -8.16
N PRO A 68 -11.63 -5.93 -9.11
CA PRO A 68 -12.01 -5.73 -10.51
C PRO A 68 -13.52 -5.66 -10.73
N LYS A 69 -14.31 -6.35 -9.90
CA LYS A 69 -15.78 -6.26 -9.93
C LYS A 69 -16.26 -4.94 -9.33
N LEU A 70 -15.64 -4.53 -8.22
CA LEU A 70 -15.94 -3.29 -7.54
C LEU A 70 -15.81 -2.06 -8.46
N ILE A 71 -14.70 -1.97 -9.19
CA ILE A 71 -14.44 -0.82 -10.07
C ILE A 71 -15.40 -0.76 -11.27
N LYS A 72 -15.90 -1.92 -11.75
CA LYS A 72 -16.92 -1.97 -12.80
C LYS A 72 -18.24 -1.36 -12.34
N VAL A 73 -18.58 -1.50 -11.06
CA VAL A 73 -19.84 -1.01 -10.48
C VAL A 73 -19.75 0.44 -10.03
N LYS A 74 -18.64 0.84 -9.40
CA LYS A 74 -18.56 2.12 -8.66
C LYS A 74 -17.70 3.21 -9.31
N ALA A 75 -16.75 2.89 -10.18
CA ALA A 75 -15.66 3.81 -10.52
C ALA A 75 -15.73 4.44 -11.93
N PHE A 76 -16.66 4.01 -12.80
CA PHE A 76 -16.72 4.51 -14.17
C PHE A 76 -18.16 4.86 -14.60
N PRO A 77 -18.54 6.15 -14.53
CA PRO A 77 -19.79 6.67 -15.10
C PRO A 77 -19.84 6.66 -16.64
N ALA A 78 -18.76 6.29 -17.31
CA ALA A 78 -18.74 5.98 -18.73
C ALA A 78 -17.62 4.96 -18.96
N ASP A 79 -17.95 3.77 -19.45
CA ASP A 79 -16.99 2.86 -20.09
C ASP A 79 -16.51 3.54 -21.39
N ASP A 80 -15.75 4.64 -21.28
CA ASP A 80 -14.99 5.14 -22.42
C ASP A 80 -13.86 4.14 -22.66
N PRO A 81 -13.93 3.33 -23.74
CA PRO A 81 -12.91 2.33 -24.02
C PRO A 81 -11.54 2.96 -24.28
N LYS A 82 -11.46 4.29 -24.48
CA LYS A 82 -10.21 5.02 -24.69
C LYS A 82 -9.50 5.38 -23.39
N THR A 83 -10.15 5.33 -22.23
CA THR A 83 -9.52 5.68 -20.95
C THR A 83 -8.93 4.42 -20.30
N PRO A 84 -7.60 4.30 -20.18
CA PRO A 84 -6.99 3.13 -19.57
C PRO A 84 -7.43 2.99 -18.10
N LYS A 85 -7.82 1.78 -17.69
CA LYS A 85 -8.24 1.44 -16.31
C LYS A 85 -7.03 1.32 -15.38
N THR A 86 -6.25 2.40 -15.29
CA THR A 86 -5.07 2.51 -14.44
C THR A 86 -5.43 2.94 -13.04
N PHE A 87 -4.63 2.54 -12.04
CA PHE A 87 -4.85 2.96 -10.66
C PHE A 87 -4.77 4.48 -10.47
N ARG A 88 -3.95 5.16 -11.29
CA ARG A 88 -3.92 6.62 -11.34
C ARG A 88 -5.27 7.23 -11.71
N ASN A 89 -5.92 6.70 -12.73
CA ASN A 89 -7.23 7.18 -13.17
C ASN A 89 -8.32 6.81 -12.15
N LEU A 90 -8.23 5.61 -11.58
CA LEU A 90 -9.14 5.15 -10.54
C LEU A 90 -9.10 5.98 -9.27
N LYS A 91 -7.94 6.56 -8.91
CA LYS A 91 -7.80 7.40 -7.71
C LYS A 91 -8.87 8.49 -7.67
N LYS A 92 -9.10 9.17 -8.80
CA LYS A 92 -10.05 10.27 -8.90
C LYS A 92 -11.48 9.80 -8.60
N SER A 93 -11.91 8.75 -9.30
CA SER A 93 -13.26 8.20 -9.12
C SER A 93 -13.49 7.62 -7.73
N LEU A 94 -12.47 6.95 -7.16
CA LEU A 94 -12.63 6.22 -5.90
C LEU A 94 -12.38 7.05 -4.64
N PHE A 95 -11.70 8.19 -4.72
CA PHE A 95 -11.35 8.97 -3.52
C PHE A 95 -11.63 10.48 -3.64
N GLU A 96 -11.82 11.02 -4.85
CA GLU A 96 -12.04 12.47 -5.05
C GLU A 96 -13.52 12.80 -5.28
N ALA A 97 -14.35 11.82 -5.69
CA ALA A 97 -15.77 12.00 -5.96
C ALA A 97 -16.68 12.06 -4.72
N GLY A 98 -16.14 12.06 -3.50
CA GLY A 98 -16.91 12.22 -2.26
C GLY A 98 -17.86 11.07 -1.90
N SER A 99 -17.71 9.91 -2.54
CA SER A 99 -18.54 8.71 -2.32
C SER A 99 -17.70 7.41 -2.28
N GLY A 100 -16.40 7.59 -2.12
CA GLY A 100 -15.39 6.54 -2.13
C GLY A 100 -15.42 5.61 -0.93
N TYR A 101 -14.68 4.51 -1.01
CA TYR A 101 -14.44 3.63 0.14
C TYR A 101 -13.79 4.43 1.27
N GLY A 102 -14.35 4.32 2.47
CA GLY A 102 -13.85 5.02 3.65
C GLY A 102 -14.19 6.50 3.72
N PHE A 103 -14.90 7.10 2.75
CA PHE A 103 -15.17 8.54 2.72
C PHE A 103 -15.89 9.05 3.98
N ASP A 104 -16.95 8.36 4.40
CA ASP A 104 -17.73 8.73 5.59
C ASP A 104 -17.28 8.04 6.88
N LEU A 105 -16.25 7.20 6.81
CA LEU A 105 -15.74 6.46 7.95
C LEU A 105 -14.68 7.28 8.71
N ILE A 106 -14.58 7.04 10.02
CA ILE A 106 -13.56 7.65 10.86
C ILE A 106 -12.24 6.89 10.68
N CYS A 107 -11.17 7.59 10.34
CA CYS A 107 -9.87 6.98 10.18
C CYS A 107 -9.29 6.57 11.54
N PRO A 108 -8.90 5.30 11.72
CA PRO A 108 -8.31 4.84 12.98
C PRO A 108 -6.98 5.54 13.30
N ARG A 109 -6.26 6.05 12.30
CA ARG A 109 -4.94 6.68 12.45
C ARG A 109 -4.97 8.06 13.07
N ASP A 110 -5.96 8.87 12.70
CA ASP A 110 -6.03 10.30 13.07
C ASP A 110 -7.39 10.74 13.62
N GLN A 111 -8.37 9.82 13.70
CA GLN A 111 -9.72 10.05 14.21
C GLN A 111 -10.51 11.11 13.41
N GLN A 112 -10.09 11.42 12.18
CA GLN A 112 -10.79 12.31 11.28
C GLN A 112 -11.57 11.52 10.21
N LYS A 113 -12.62 12.14 9.67
CA LYS A 113 -13.45 11.58 8.59
C LYS A 113 -12.63 11.32 7.31
N GLY A 114 -12.89 10.21 6.63
CA GLY A 114 -12.14 9.74 5.48
C GLY A 114 -10.98 8.83 5.89
N CYS A 115 -11.11 7.52 5.74
CA CYS A 115 -10.08 6.52 6.06
C CYS A 115 -9.48 5.87 4.80
N SER A 116 -8.40 5.10 4.97
CA SER A 116 -7.85 4.32 3.85
C SER A 116 -8.83 3.24 3.39
N LEU A 117 -8.68 2.73 2.17
CA LEU A 117 -9.58 1.68 1.68
C LEU A 117 -9.46 0.40 2.51
N VAL A 118 -8.25 0.03 2.93
CA VAL A 118 -8.06 -1.14 3.82
C VAL A 118 -8.74 -0.94 5.17
N ASP A 119 -8.77 0.28 5.70
CA ASP A 119 -9.48 0.60 6.94
C ASP A 119 -11.00 0.67 6.77
N ALA A 120 -11.52 0.59 5.54
CA ALA A 120 -12.95 0.55 5.27
C ALA A 120 -13.50 -0.89 5.16
N MET A 121 -12.64 -1.90 5.29
CA MET A 121 -12.99 -3.31 5.23
C MET A 121 -13.59 -3.76 6.58
N TYR A 122 -14.91 -3.68 6.70
CA TYR A 122 -15.68 -4.13 7.86
C TYR A 122 -16.79 -5.09 7.44
N GLU A 123 -17.42 -5.75 8.42
CA GLU A 123 -18.55 -6.67 8.22
C GLU A 123 -18.23 -7.78 7.20
N GLU A 124 -18.98 -7.86 6.09
CA GLU A 124 -18.82 -8.88 5.04
C GLU A 124 -17.44 -8.84 4.35
N ASP A 125 -16.73 -7.71 4.47
CA ASP A 125 -15.41 -7.52 3.91
C ASP A 125 -14.28 -7.62 4.94
N GLU A 126 -14.57 -7.88 6.23
CA GLU A 126 -13.57 -7.95 7.31
C GLU A 126 -12.45 -8.96 7.00
N ALA A 127 -12.79 -10.12 6.41
CA ALA A 127 -11.81 -11.12 5.99
C ALA A 127 -10.79 -10.61 4.95
N ASN A 128 -11.05 -9.48 4.31
CA ASN A 128 -10.16 -8.84 3.34
C ASN A 128 -9.13 -7.91 3.97
N ARG A 129 -9.15 -7.76 5.29
CA ARG A 129 -8.18 -6.97 6.06
C ARG A 129 -7.41 -7.87 7.01
N GLY A 130 -6.12 -7.63 7.14
CA GLY A 130 -5.25 -8.34 8.07
C GLY A 130 -3.89 -7.69 8.19
N LEU A 131 -3.02 -8.22 9.06
CA LEU A 131 -1.64 -7.76 9.15
C LEU A 131 -0.93 -8.02 7.83
N ALA A 132 -0.31 -6.98 7.25
CA ALA A 132 0.40 -7.09 5.99
C ALA A 132 1.52 -8.15 6.08
N THR A 133 1.51 -9.10 5.14
CA THR A 133 2.52 -10.15 5.03
C THR A 133 3.47 -9.92 3.86
N HIS A 134 3.07 -9.10 2.88
CA HIS A 134 3.87 -8.80 1.69
C HIS A 134 3.83 -7.31 1.40
N PHE A 135 4.96 -6.75 0.96
CA PHE A 135 5.01 -5.39 0.42
C PHE A 135 5.02 -5.47 -1.10
N VAL A 136 4.08 -4.78 -1.77
CA VAL A 136 4.03 -4.75 -3.22
C VAL A 136 4.54 -3.40 -3.70
N SER A 137 5.64 -3.43 -4.47
CA SER A 137 6.22 -2.28 -5.17
C SER A 137 5.81 -2.32 -6.64
N TRP A 138 5.16 -1.26 -7.11
CA TRP A 138 4.49 -1.22 -8.41
C TRP A 138 4.23 0.22 -8.85
N CYS A 139 3.82 0.41 -10.12
CA CYS A 139 3.52 1.74 -10.65
C CYS A 139 2.01 2.01 -10.72
N TRP A 140 1.59 3.18 -10.27
CA TRP A 140 0.19 3.63 -10.39
C TRP A 140 -0.31 3.77 -11.83
N GLY A 141 0.61 3.87 -12.79
CA GLY A 141 0.28 3.86 -14.22
C GLY A 141 -0.08 2.48 -14.77
N TYR A 142 0.04 1.41 -13.98
CA TYR A 142 -0.38 0.08 -14.40
C TYR A 142 -1.90 -0.03 -14.38
N THR A 143 -2.44 -0.86 -15.28
CA THR A 143 -3.85 -1.20 -15.30
C THR A 143 -4.18 -2.19 -14.18
N VAL A 144 -5.47 -2.26 -13.82
CA VAL A 144 -5.94 -3.28 -12.86
C VAL A 144 -5.65 -4.68 -13.37
N GLU A 145 -5.85 -4.92 -14.66
CA GLU A 145 -5.53 -6.19 -15.32
C GLU A 145 -4.06 -6.59 -15.18
N GLN A 146 -3.12 -5.67 -15.43
CA GLN A 146 -1.68 -5.93 -15.25
C GLN A 146 -1.37 -6.36 -13.81
N VAL A 147 -1.92 -5.65 -12.82
CA VAL A 147 -1.67 -5.98 -11.41
C VAL A 147 -2.31 -7.32 -11.03
N CYS A 148 -3.55 -7.55 -11.44
CA CYS A 148 -4.27 -8.80 -11.15
C CYS A 148 -3.59 -10.01 -11.79
N SER A 149 -3.22 -9.95 -13.07
CA SER A 149 -2.53 -11.06 -13.75
C SER A 149 -1.16 -11.34 -13.12
N SER A 150 -0.40 -10.31 -12.75
CA SER A 150 0.88 -10.49 -12.03
C SER A 150 0.70 -11.25 -10.71
N LEU A 151 -0.31 -10.87 -9.92
CA LEU A 151 -0.60 -11.48 -8.62
C LEU A 151 -1.20 -12.89 -8.78
N GLN A 152 -1.98 -13.14 -9.83
CA GLN A 152 -2.49 -14.46 -10.18
C GLN A 152 -1.36 -15.41 -10.57
N SER A 153 -0.45 -14.96 -11.45
CA SER A 153 0.72 -15.75 -11.85
C SER A 153 1.65 -16.03 -10.67
N TRP A 154 1.81 -15.06 -9.75
CA TRP A 154 2.55 -15.30 -8.50
C TRP A 154 1.86 -16.32 -7.60
N ARG A 155 0.53 -16.20 -7.42
CA ARG A 155 -0.29 -17.15 -6.66
C ARG A 155 -0.21 -18.57 -7.22
N ALA A 156 -0.23 -18.71 -8.54
CA ALA A 156 -0.13 -19.98 -9.25
C ALA A 156 1.31 -20.53 -9.31
N GLY A 157 2.31 -19.66 -9.29
CA GLY A 157 3.66 -19.91 -9.76
C GLY A 157 4.74 -20.15 -8.70
N ALA A 158 4.39 -20.22 -7.41
CA ALA A 158 5.29 -20.80 -6.42
C ALA A 158 5.15 -22.33 -6.48
N GLY A 159 5.95 -23.00 -7.32
CA GLY A 159 6.06 -24.48 -7.45
C GLY A 159 6.52 -25.21 -6.19
N LYS A 160 6.23 -24.69 -5.00
CA LYS A 160 6.29 -25.37 -3.72
C LYS A 160 4.96 -25.11 -3.01
N PRO A 161 4.30 -26.13 -2.44
CA PRO A 161 3.13 -25.91 -1.59
C PRO A 161 3.55 -25.04 -0.40
N LYS A 162 3.40 -23.72 -0.52
CA LYS A 162 3.48 -22.82 0.62
C LYS A 162 2.23 -23.11 1.44
N LYS A 163 2.40 -23.28 2.75
CA LYS A 163 1.29 -23.40 3.71
C LYS A 163 0.26 -22.33 3.34
N LYS A 164 -1.03 -22.68 3.25
CA LYS A 164 -2.15 -21.78 2.89
C LYS A 164 -2.37 -20.69 3.97
N SER A 165 -1.34 -19.94 4.32
CA SER A 165 -1.46 -18.77 5.18
C SER A 165 -2.18 -17.67 4.40
N PRO A 166 -3.11 -16.96 5.04
CA PRO A 166 -3.75 -15.82 4.40
C PRO A 166 -2.68 -14.81 3.99
N THR A 167 -2.79 -14.32 2.76
CA THR A 167 -1.85 -13.36 2.19
C THR A 167 -2.49 -11.98 2.19
N TYR A 168 -1.85 -11.04 2.88
CA TYR A 168 -2.27 -9.65 2.96
C TYR A 168 -1.17 -8.78 2.38
N LEU A 169 -1.53 -7.99 1.39
CA LEU A 169 -0.65 -7.14 0.61
C LEU A 169 -0.70 -5.73 1.18
N TRP A 170 0.46 -5.19 1.52
CA TRP A 170 0.61 -3.75 1.64
C TRP A 170 0.82 -3.17 0.24
N MET A 171 -0.16 -2.40 -0.19
CA MET A 171 -0.20 -1.76 -1.50
C MET A 171 -0.63 -0.31 -1.28
N CYS A 172 0.23 0.64 -1.63
CA CYS A 172 0.05 2.06 -1.33
C CYS A 172 -1.32 2.62 -1.75
N PHE A 173 -1.91 2.14 -2.85
CA PHE A 173 -3.26 2.56 -3.28
C PHE A 173 -4.36 2.20 -2.26
N PHE A 174 -4.29 1.01 -1.65
CA PHE A 174 -5.28 0.51 -0.70
C PHE A 174 -4.97 0.92 0.74
N CYS A 175 -3.69 0.91 1.12
CA CYS A 175 -3.24 1.10 2.49
C CYS A 175 -2.98 2.57 2.86
N ASN A 176 -2.65 3.44 1.91
CA ASN A 176 -2.49 4.85 2.22
C ASN A 176 -3.85 5.54 2.29
N ASN A 177 -4.00 6.49 3.20
CA ASN A 177 -5.19 7.31 3.28
C ASN A 177 -5.17 8.36 2.15
N GLN A 178 -5.80 8.02 1.02
CA GLN A 178 -5.84 8.86 -0.16
C GLN A 178 -6.55 10.20 0.08
N TYR A 179 -7.47 10.28 1.04
CA TYR A 179 -8.17 11.51 1.39
C TYR A 179 -7.26 12.54 2.06
N ARG A 180 -6.22 12.10 2.77
CA ARG A 180 -5.23 13.01 3.38
C ARG A 180 -4.24 13.53 2.35
N ILE A 181 -3.75 12.63 1.49
CA ILE A 181 -2.83 12.95 0.41
C ILE A 181 -3.46 13.95 -0.56
N HIS A 182 -4.74 13.80 -0.91
CA HIS A 182 -5.43 14.70 -1.83
C HIS A 182 -5.65 16.11 -1.27
N LYS A 183 -5.90 16.26 0.04
CA LYS A 183 -6.23 17.56 0.64
C LYS A 183 -5.01 18.47 0.87
N GLY A 184 -3.81 18.07 0.45
CA GLY A 184 -2.57 18.80 0.79
C GLY A 184 -2.37 18.96 2.30
N GLN A 185 -3.09 18.15 3.11
CA GLN A 185 -3.03 18.16 4.57
C GLN A 185 -1.79 17.44 5.09
N THR A 186 -1.01 16.85 4.19
CA THR A 186 0.30 16.30 4.49
C THR A 186 1.31 17.28 3.94
N LYS A 187 2.06 17.95 4.83
CA LYS A 187 3.19 18.79 4.40
C LYS A 187 4.21 17.92 3.65
N PRO A 188 4.98 18.45 2.68
CA PRO A 188 6.04 17.68 2.01
C PRO A 188 7.00 16.99 3.00
N GLU A 189 7.26 17.63 4.14
CA GLU A 189 8.08 17.11 5.23
C GLU A 189 7.38 15.99 6.01
N GLU A 190 6.05 16.06 6.16
CA GLU A 190 5.23 15.00 6.75
C GLU A 190 4.94 13.87 5.75
N LEU A 191 5.06 14.09 4.44
CA LEU A 191 5.07 13.04 3.42
C LEU A 191 6.42 12.34 3.43
N LYS A 192 7.52 13.09 3.55
CA LYS A 192 8.86 12.52 3.75
C LYS A 192 8.94 11.76 5.08
N GLU A 193 8.45 12.29 6.19
CA GLU A 193 8.32 11.55 7.44
C GLU A 193 7.27 10.45 7.36
N ALA A 194 6.10 10.63 6.76
CA ALA A 194 5.16 9.51 6.64
C ALA A 194 5.68 8.45 5.68
N PHE A 195 6.47 8.75 4.65
CA PHE A 195 7.04 7.74 3.75
C PHE A 195 8.36 7.18 4.24
N GLU A 196 9.17 7.94 4.96
CA GLU A 196 10.38 7.44 5.64
C GLU A 196 10.03 6.76 6.94
N SER A 197 9.06 7.23 7.71
CA SER A 197 8.49 6.57 8.90
C SER A 197 7.51 5.50 8.47
N ASN A 198 6.87 5.51 7.29
CA ASN A 198 6.27 4.27 6.79
C ASN A 198 7.36 3.36 6.22
N LEU A 199 8.29 3.72 5.35
CA LEU A 199 9.34 2.79 4.91
C LEU A 199 10.32 2.37 6.01
N ARG A 200 10.51 3.17 7.06
CA ARG A 200 11.27 2.85 8.28
C ARG A 200 10.39 2.38 9.42
N ASP A 201 9.08 2.55 9.52
CA ASP A 201 8.20 1.96 10.56
C ASP A 201 7.32 0.88 9.99
N ILE A 202 6.83 0.91 8.77
CA ILE A 202 6.70 -0.34 8.01
C ILE A 202 8.11 -0.97 8.01
N GLY A 203 9.20 -0.30 7.68
CA GLY A 203 10.55 -0.87 7.89
C GLY A 203 10.85 -1.46 9.28
N LYS A 204 10.55 -0.75 10.39
CA LYS A 204 10.88 -0.99 11.84
C LYS A 204 9.79 -1.77 12.59
N MET A 205 8.54 -1.68 12.20
CA MET A 205 7.39 -2.47 12.65
C MET A 205 7.33 -3.75 11.82
N LEU A 206 7.68 -3.74 10.53
CA LEU A 206 8.12 -4.95 9.81
C LEU A 206 9.49 -5.44 10.34
N LEU A 207 10.35 -4.61 10.96
CA LEU A 207 11.59 -5.02 11.68
C LEU A 207 11.28 -5.71 13.02
N GLY A 208 10.27 -5.22 13.74
CA GLY A 208 9.74 -5.84 14.97
C GLY A 208 8.86 -7.05 14.68
N ILE A 209 8.31 -7.12 13.46
CA ILE A 209 7.64 -8.28 12.85
C ILE A 209 8.59 -8.89 11.80
N LEU A 210 9.91 -8.86 12.04
CA LEU A 210 10.84 -9.56 11.17
C LEU A 210 10.80 -11.03 11.52
N LEU A 211 10.18 -11.79 10.62
CA LEU A 211 10.88 -12.95 10.10
C LEU A 211 10.49 -13.35 8.66
N GLN A 212 9.42 -12.83 8.02
CA GLN A 212 9.00 -13.38 6.70
C GLN A 212 8.31 -12.42 5.71
N ILE A 213 8.52 -11.10 5.77
CA ILE A 213 7.81 -10.21 4.84
C ILE A 213 8.50 -10.19 3.49
N THR A 214 7.82 -10.76 2.51
CA THR A 214 8.32 -10.89 1.13
C THR A 214 7.97 -9.63 0.36
N ARG A 215 8.92 -9.11 -0.42
CA ARG A 215 8.70 -7.96 -1.29
C ARG A 215 8.39 -8.45 -2.71
N LEU A 216 7.29 -7.99 -3.27
CA LEU A 216 6.90 -8.25 -4.65
C LEU A 216 7.17 -7.01 -5.51
N ILE A 217 7.88 -7.16 -6.62
CA ILE A 217 8.09 -6.11 -7.62
C ILE A 217 7.33 -6.47 -8.89
N ILE A 218 6.35 -5.64 -9.27
CA ILE A 218 5.66 -5.78 -10.55
C ILE A 218 6.43 -5.02 -11.63
N LEU A 219 7.02 -5.75 -12.59
CA LEU A 219 7.61 -5.16 -13.79
C LEU A 219 6.65 -5.25 -14.98
N ASP A 220 6.35 -4.13 -15.61
CA ASP A 220 5.47 -4.06 -16.78
C ASP A 220 6.15 -4.50 -18.09
N SER A 221 7.47 -4.63 -18.10
CA SER A 221 8.25 -5.13 -19.23
C SER A 221 9.57 -5.69 -18.72
N CYS A 222 10.07 -6.72 -19.40
CA CYS A 222 11.39 -7.28 -19.16
C CYS A 222 12.51 -6.47 -19.82
N VAL A 223 12.21 -5.82 -20.95
CA VAL A 223 13.20 -5.11 -21.77
C VAL A 223 13.31 -3.64 -21.36
N LYS A 224 12.16 -2.97 -21.21
CA LYS A 224 12.11 -1.54 -20.84
C LYS A 224 11.02 -1.26 -19.80
N PRO A 225 11.17 -1.74 -18.56
CA PRO A 225 10.21 -1.52 -17.50
C PRO A 225 10.09 -0.04 -17.11
N LYS A 226 8.86 0.49 -17.17
CA LYS A 226 8.55 1.82 -16.60
C LYS A 226 8.85 1.87 -15.11
N TYR A 227 8.80 0.74 -14.42
CA TYR A 227 9.22 0.61 -13.02
C TYR A 227 10.57 1.29 -12.75
N THR A 228 11.55 1.09 -13.64
CA THR A 228 12.92 1.61 -13.47
C THR A 228 13.05 3.10 -13.77
N GLU A 229 12.03 3.72 -14.35
CA GLU A 229 11.96 5.16 -14.65
C GLU A 229 11.23 5.94 -13.53
N ARG A 230 10.70 5.25 -12.52
CA ARG A 230 9.92 5.85 -11.43
C ARG A 230 10.78 6.02 -10.18
N MET A 231 10.88 7.28 -9.72
CA MET A 231 11.72 7.65 -8.57
C MET A 231 11.40 6.82 -7.33
N TRP A 232 10.11 6.74 -6.98
CA TRP A 232 9.65 5.95 -5.83
C TRP A 232 10.01 4.46 -5.94
N CYS A 233 9.81 3.84 -7.10
CA CYS A 233 10.08 2.41 -7.29
C CYS A 233 11.57 2.07 -7.15
N VAL A 234 12.42 2.91 -7.73
CA VAL A 234 13.88 2.79 -7.64
C VAL A 234 14.37 3.03 -6.21
N PHE A 235 13.85 4.07 -5.56
CA PHE A 235 14.19 4.39 -4.17
C PHE A 235 13.76 3.29 -3.20
N GLU A 236 12.53 2.78 -3.32
CA GLU A 236 12.06 1.64 -2.54
C GLU A 236 12.99 0.43 -2.74
N THR A 237 13.44 0.17 -3.98
CA THR A 237 14.33 -0.97 -4.27
C THR A 237 15.64 -0.81 -3.51
N PHE A 238 16.23 0.39 -3.55
CA PHE A 238 17.41 0.71 -2.77
C PHE A 238 17.21 0.50 -1.26
N VAL A 239 16.13 1.03 -0.68
CA VAL A 239 15.81 0.85 0.76
C VAL A 239 15.67 -0.64 1.12
N SER A 240 15.10 -1.47 0.24
CA SER A 240 15.01 -2.91 0.50
C SER A 240 16.36 -3.61 0.57
N VAL A 241 17.35 -3.12 -0.19
CA VAL A 241 18.72 -3.66 -0.13
C VAL A 241 19.34 -3.36 1.22
N GLN A 242 19.20 -2.12 1.71
CA GLN A 242 19.70 -1.72 3.04
C GLN A 242 19.10 -2.59 4.15
N GLN A 243 17.84 -3.01 4.00
CA GLN A 243 17.16 -3.88 4.95
C GLN A 243 17.35 -5.38 4.71
N LYS A 244 18.20 -5.78 3.75
CA LYS A 244 18.47 -7.19 3.38
C LYS A 244 17.23 -7.99 2.99
N ILE A 245 16.17 -7.32 2.54
CA ILE A 245 14.95 -7.96 2.05
C ILE A 245 15.20 -8.40 0.61
N GLN A 246 14.92 -9.66 0.29
CA GLN A 246 15.02 -10.17 -1.07
C GLN A 246 13.71 -9.90 -1.82
N PRO A 247 13.73 -9.14 -2.93
CA PRO A 247 12.56 -8.97 -3.78
C PRO A 247 12.33 -10.21 -4.64
N GLU A 248 11.06 -10.55 -4.82
CA GLU A 248 10.56 -11.47 -5.82
C GLU A 248 9.96 -10.64 -6.96
N LEU A 249 10.43 -10.90 -8.19
CA LEU A 249 9.98 -10.20 -9.38
C LEU A 249 8.79 -10.95 -9.96
N ILE A 250 7.72 -10.21 -10.24
CA ILE A 250 6.49 -10.74 -10.83
C ILE A 250 6.17 -9.95 -12.10
N LEU A 251 5.72 -10.66 -13.13
CA LEU A 251 5.36 -10.09 -14.42
C LEU A 251 3.86 -10.23 -14.66
N PRO A 252 3.21 -9.22 -15.27
CA PRO A 252 1.89 -9.41 -15.83
C PRO A 252 1.94 -10.38 -17.01
N GLU A 253 0.79 -10.96 -17.33
CA GLU A 253 0.62 -11.83 -18.49
C GLU A 253 1.04 -11.13 -19.79
N SER A 254 0.66 -9.86 -19.98
CA SER A 254 1.06 -9.10 -21.17
C SER A 254 2.57 -8.87 -21.30
N ALA A 255 3.31 -8.72 -20.20
CA ALA A 255 4.77 -8.61 -20.24
C ALA A 255 5.42 -9.96 -20.57
N THR A 256 4.79 -11.04 -20.10
CA THR A 256 5.19 -12.42 -20.41
C THR A 256 5.02 -12.72 -21.90
N GLU A 257 3.85 -12.40 -22.45
CA GLU A 257 3.55 -12.57 -23.86
C GLU A 257 4.47 -11.74 -24.73
N SER A 258 4.68 -10.47 -24.38
CA SER A 258 5.63 -9.59 -25.08
C SER A 258 7.04 -10.16 -25.10
N LEU A 259 7.52 -10.71 -23.98
CA LEU A 259 8.84 -11.35 -23.93
C LEU A 259 8.90 -12.59 -24.84
N ALA A 260 7.86 -13.43 -24.82
CA ALA A 260 7.79 -14.62 -25.67
C ALA A 260 7.75 -14.25 -27.16
N GLU A 261 7.03 -13.19 -27.53
CA GLU A 261 7.02 -12.67 -28.89
C GLU A 261 8.39 -12.13 -29.32
N ASP A 262 9.05 -11.36 -28.46
CA ASP A 262 10.39 -10.81 -28.75
C ASP A 262 11.40 -11.94 -28.96
N MET A 263 11.32 -13.01 -28.15
CA MET A 263 12.15 -14.20 -28.29
C MET A 263 11.86 -14.97 -29.59
N LYS A 264 10.59 -15.10 -30.00
CA LYS A 264 10.20 -15.79 -31.25
C LYS A 264 10.59 -15.01 -32.52
N LYS A 265 10.52 -13.68 -32.48
CA LYS A 265 10.83 -12.81 -33.63
C LYS A 265 12.33 -12.68 -33.86
N GLU A 266 13.14 -12.76 -32.80
CA GLU A 266 14.59 -12.61 -32.90
C GLU A 266 15.26 -13.94 -33.30
N LYS A 267 16.14 -13.87 -34.31
CA LYS A 267 16.87 -15.04 -34.81
C LYS A 267 17.91 -15.57 -33.82
N ASP A 268 18.41 -14.70 -32.95
CA ASP A 268 19.30 -15.04 -31.85
C ASP A 268 18.73 -14.56 -30.50
N PRO A 269 18.03 -15.43 -29.73
CA PRO A 269 17.43 -15.09 -28.45
C PRO A 269 18.39 -14.44 -27.43
N ARG A 270 19.71 -14.64 -27.60
CA ARG A 270 20.74 -13.99 -26.76
C ARG A 270 20.73 -12.47 -26.88
N LYS A 271 20.27 -11.92 -28.01
CA LYS A 271 20.13 -10.47 -28.19
C LYS A 271 19.03 -9.88 -27.32
N VAL A 272 17.90 -10.58 -27.13
CA VAL A 272 16.83 -10.14 -26.22
C VAL A 272 17.40 -10.09 -24.80
N MET A 273 18.14 -11.12 -24.38
CA MET A 273 18.83 -11.12 -23.08
C MET A 273 19.86 -9.98 -22.96
N GLN A 274 20.61 -9.69 -24.03
CA GLN A 274 21.57 -8.59 -24.06
C GLN A 274 20.88 -7.23 -23.94
N GLN A 275 19.75 -7.02 -24.60
CA GLN A 275 18.95 -5.79 -24.48
C GLN A 275 18.45 -5.59 -23.05
N MET A 276 17.94 -6.64 -22.40
CA MET A 276 17.52 -6.59 -21.00
C MET A 276 18.69 -6.24 -20.08
N LYS A 277 19.85 -6.86 -20.27
CA LYS A 277 21.07 -6.55 -19.51
C LYS A 277 21.51 -5.11 -19.72
N GLN A 278 21.50 -4.63 -20.96
CA GLN A 278 21.86 -3.25 -21.31
C GLN A 278 20.90 -2.26 -20.64
N HIS A 279 19.61 -2.54 -20.62
CA HIS A 279 18.63 -1.70 -19.93
C HIS A 279 18.91 -1.63 -18.43
N LEU A 280 19.16 -2.77 -17.78
CA LEU A 280 19.57 -2.81 -16.38
C LEU A 280 20.84 -1.98 -16.13
N ASP A 281 21.88 -2.20 -16.91
CA ASP A 281 23.17 -1.49 -16.74
C ASP A 281 23.02 0.03 -17.01
N ALA A 282 22.00 0.44 -17.77
CA ALA A 282 21.68 1.84 -18.07
C ALA A 282 20.82 2.53 -17.00
N ILE A 283 20.27 1.83 -15.99
CA ILE A 283 19.44 2.43 -14.94
C ILE A 283 20.19 3.55 -14.24
N LYS A 284 19.63 4.75 -14.26
CA LYS A 284 20.15 5.94 -13.57
C LYS A 284 19.03 6.57 -12.76
N VAL A 285 19.14 6.55 -11.43
CA VAL A 285 18.14 7.09 -10.50
C VAL A 285 17.95 8.58 -10.72
N GLU A 286 18.99 9.30 -11.14
CA GLU A 286 18.98 10.71 -11.51
C GLU A 286 17.92 11.03 -12.57
N ASN A 287 17.70 10.08 -13.50
CA ASN A 287 16.76 10.20 -14.61
C ASN A 287 15.35 9.75 -14.23
N ALA A 288 15.16 9.13 -13.07
CA ALA A 288 13.86 8.68 -12.63
C ALA A 288 12.98 9.87 -12.21
N THR A 289 11.66 9.73 -12.40
CA THR A 289 10.69 10.81 -12.19
C THR A 289 9.61 10.43 -11.20
N ALA A 290 9.05 11.42 -10.50
CA ALA A 290 7.84 11.27 -9.70
C ALA A 290 6.68 12.06 -10.32
N SER A 291 5.45 11.75 -9.89
CA SER A 291 4.29 12.51 -10.36
C SER A 291 4.17 13.86 -9.67
N GLU A 292 4.60 13.93 -8.41
CA GLU A 292 4.72 15.16 -7.65
C GLU A 292 6.18 15.59 -7.69
N LYS A 293 6.45 16.82 -8.15
CA LYS A 293 7.83 17.30 -8.30
C LYS A 293 8.55 17.42 -6.95
N ALA A 294 7.83 17.80 -5.90
CA ALA A 294 8.35 17.88 -4.54
C ALA A 294 8.90 16.53 -4.04
N ASP A 295 8.19 15.42 -4.32
CA ASP A 295 8.66 14.07 -3.97
C ASP A 295 9.95 13.72 -4.71
N GLU A 296 10.01 14.04 -6.02
CA GLU A 296 11.20 13.79 -6.84
C GLU A 296 12.42 14.50 -6.27
N ASP A 297 12.28 15.79 -5.97
CA ASP A 297 13.36 16.64 -5.47
C ASP A 297 13.78 16.21 -4.05
N ALA A 298 12.83 15.85 -3.20
CA ALA A 298 13.12 15.37 -1.84
C ALA A 298 13.91 14.05 -1.84
N ILE A 299 13.53 13.08 -2.70
CA ILE A 299 14.23 11.80 -2.80
C ILE A 299 15.61 11.99 -3.43
N LYS A 300 15.72 12.79 -4.50
CA LYS A 300 17.00 13.12 -5.13
C LYS A 300 17.97 13.75 -4.14
N LYS A 301 17.50 14.74 -3.39
CA LYS A 301 18.28 15.38 -2.34
C LYS A 301 18.70 14.40 -1.24
N LEU A 302 17.82 13.50 -0.82
CA LEU A 302 18.17 12.48 0.18
C LEU A 302 19.26 11.53 -0.34
N ILE A 303 19.21 11.14 -1.62
CA ILE A 303 20.25 10.31 -2.23
C ILE A 303 21.57 11.07 -2.30
N GLU A 304 21.54 12.36 -2.64
CA GLU A 304 22.72 13.23 -2.69
C GLU A 304 23.37 13.42 -1.31
N ASP A 305 22.55 13.65 -0.28
CA ASP A 305 23.00 13.94 1.09
C ASP A 305 23.55 12.69 1.81
N ASP A 306 23.12 11.49 1.44
CA ASP A 306 23.50 10.23 2.10
C ASP A 306 24.66 9.51 1.36
N MET A 307 24.36 8.56 0.47
CA MET A 307 25.37 7.69 -0.16
C MET A 307 25.78 8.12 -1.58
N GLY A 308 25.06 9.06 -2.18
CA GLY A 308 25.26 9.51 -3.56
C GLY A 308 24.69 8.57 -4.63
N TYR A 309 24.38 9.11 -5.81
CA TYR A 309 23.72 8.37 -6.88
C TYR A 309 24.49 7.16 -7.39
N LYS A 310 25.82 7.20 -7.39
CA LYS A 310 26.65 6.09 -7.90
C LYS A 310 26.39 4.80 -7.13
N GLU A 311 26.31 4.89 -5.80
CA GLU A 311 26.10 3.74 -4.93
C GLU A 311 24.67 3.21 -5.07
N VAL A 312 23.68 4.12 -5.11
CA VAL A 312 22.27 3.76 -5.31
C VAL A 312 22.07 3.06 -6.67
N ASN A 313 22.64 3.62 -7.75
CA ASN A 313 22.59 3.03 -9.09
C ASN A 313 23.16 1.62 -9.09
N THR A 314 24.37 1.43 -8.53
CA THR A 314 25.01 0.12 -8.45
C THR A 314 24.15 -0.86 -7.67
N THR A 315 23.66 -0.44 -6.51
CA THR A 315 22.82 -1.25 -5.62
C THR A 315 21.53 -1.72 -6.29
N VAL A 316 20.81 -0.80 -6.94
CA VAL A 316 19.54 -1.12 -7.61
C VAL A 316 19.77 -2.07 -8.79
N ARG A 317 20.81 -1.83 -9.60
CA ARG A 317 21.14 -2.69 -10.74
C ARG A 317 21.44 -4.12 -10.29
N GLU A 318 22.34 -4.29 -9.33
CA GLU A 318 22.70 -5.61 -8.82
C GLU A 318 21.51 -6.33 -8.17
N ARG A 319 20.65 -5.59 -7.48
CA ARG A 319 19.46 -6.16 -6.84
C ARG A 319 18.44 -6.69 -7.87
N LEU A 320 18.28 -6.03 -9.01
CA LEU A 320 17.33 -6.43 -10.04
C LEU A 320 17.89 -7.51 -11.00
N LYS A 321 19.21 -7.58 -11.18
CA LYS A 321 19.87 -8.55 -12.07
C LYS A 321 19.47 -9.99 -11.79
N LYS A 322 19.60 -10.44 -10.54
CA LYS A 322 19.34 -11.84 -10.18
C LYS A 322 17.86 -12.23 -10.34
N PRO A 323 16.88 -11.53 -9.73
CA PRO A 323 15.47 -11.87 -9.90
C PRO A 323 15.03 -11.85 -11.37
N MET A 324 15.54 -10.92 -12.17
CA MET A 324 15.21 -10.87 -13.59
C MET A 324 15.85 -12.05 -14.36
N GLY A 325 17.08 -12.43 -14.02
CA GLY A 325 17.70 -13.65 -14.57
C GLY A 325 16.92 -14.91 -14.23
N ASP A 326 16.43 -15.04 -12.99
CA ASP A 326 15.60 -16.18 -12.55
C ASP A 326 14.29 -16.26 -13.34
N VAL A 327 13.66 -15.11 -13.61
CA VAL A 327 12.44 -15.01 -14.43
C VAL A 327 12.72 -15.42 -15.87
N ILE A 328 13.78 -14.90 -16.51
CA ILE A 328 14.16 -15.31 -17.87
C ILE A 328 14.42 -16.80 -17.95
N LYS A 329 15.17 -17.35 -16.98
CA LYS A 329 15.50 -18.77 -16.95
C LYS A 329 14.24 -19.62 -16.91
N LYS A 330 13.28 -19.28 -16.05
CA LYS A 330 11.99 -19.98 -15.97
C LYS A 330 11.23 -19.94 -17.30
N TYR A 331 11.25 -18.83 -18.02
CA TYR A 331 10.62 -18.73 -19.34
C TYR A 331 11.37 -19.49 -20.42
N PHE A 332 12.70 -19.48 -20.39
CA PHE A 332 13.52 -20.23 -21.34
C PHE A 332 13.31 -21.73 -21.17
N GLU A 333 13.25 -22.22 -19.92
CA GLU A 333 12.93 -23.62 -19.62
C GLU A 333 11.53 -24.00 -20.14
N ALA A 334 10.50 -23.19 -19.84
CA ALA A 334 9.15 -23.43 -20.33
C ALA A 334 9.04 -23.39 -21.87
N PHE A 335 9.79 -22.51 -22.53
CA PHE A 335 9.82 -22.43 -24.00
C PHE A 335 10.46 -23.66 -24.64
N MET A 336 11.54 -24.19 -24.04
CA MET A 336 12.22 -25.39 -24.54
C MET A 336 11.41 -26.67 -24.32
N ASP A 337 10.55 -26.70 -23.29
CA ASP A 337 9.66 -27.85 -23.01
C ASP A 337 8.42 -27.89 -23.94
N ASP A 338 7.98 -26.76 -24.49
CA ASP A 338 6.84 -26.69 -25.44
C ASP A 338 7.21 -27.07 -26.89
N ASP A 339 8.51 -27.09 -27.23
CA ASP A 339 9.05 -27.47 -28.55
C ASP A 339 9.48 -28.97 -28.62
N SER A 340 9.22 -29.77 -27.58
CA SER A 340 9.48 -31.21 -27.49
C SER A 340 8.22 -32.05 -27.43
#